data_AF-A0A2W5EU61-F1
#
_entry.id   AF-A0A2W5EU61-F1
#
_cell.length_a   1.000
_cell.length_b   1.000
_cell.length_c   1.000
_cell.angle_alpha   90.00
_cell.angle_beta   90.00
_cell.angle_gamma   90.00
#
_symmetry.space_group_name_H-M   'P 1'
#
loop_
_entity.id
_entity.type
_entity.pdbx_description
1 polymer ?
#
loop_
_entity_poly.entity_id
_entity_poly.type
_entity_poly.pdbx_seq_one_letter_code
_entity_poly.pdbx_strand_id
1 'polypeptide(L)'
;AKYLFIAAQAADTPSTHETRLFFKYILERIDFERDMHFQTCTTIDTLDYSGYALNEGSKVIIAAAGDKKRTLCKNVNPNLKQNINSVTWVSDGILAIEMEDFISYENASSEIEKLVLNLEPIDTSDIGIIVICNDSEFLAKDWNNFLWATFTRSDPSKDIYGIGSQYINKHWGCKGPIIIDARTKPHHAPILQENEKALEAIEHFFQKGQPLEGF
;
A
#
# COMPACT_ATOMS: atom_id res chain seq x y z
N ALA A 1 -14.29 -5.20 -0.44
CA ALA A 1 -12.93 -4.89 0.04
C ALA A 1 -11.91 -5.75 -0.71
N LYS A 2 -10.82 -5.14 -1.20
CA LYS A 2 -9.73 -5.82 -1.93
C LYS A 2 -8.70 -6.46 -0.99
N TYR A 3 -8.40 -5.79 0.11
CA TYR A 3 -7.45 -6.24 1.13
C TYR A 3 -8.22 -6.57 2.40
N LEU A 4 -7.93 -7.74 2.98
CA LEU A 4 -8.45 -8.14 4.29
C LEU A 4 -7.27 -8.55 5.17
N PHE A 5 -7.05 -7.80 6.23
CA PHE A 5 -6.03 -8.08 7.24
C PHE A 5 -6.68 -8.76 8.44
N ILE A 6 -6.18 -9.93 8.83
CA ILE A 6 -6.68 -10.73 9.94
C ILE A 6 -5.54 -11.00 10.91
N ALA A 7 -5.80 -10.80 12.19
CA ALA A 7 -4.93 -11.20 13.28
C ALA A 7 -5.68 -12.13 14.24
N ALA A 8 -4.98 -13.05 14.88
CA ALA A 8 -5.54 -13.80 15.99
C ALA A 8 -5.78 -12.87 17.19
N GLN A 9 -6.90 -13.04 17.89
CA GLN A 9 -7.18 -12.32 19.12
C GLN A 9 -6.27 -12.83 20.24
N ALA A 10 -5.42 -11.96 20.76
CA ALA A 10 -4.58 -12.16 21.94
C ALA A 10 -4.75 -10.98 22.92
N ALA A 11 -4.15 -11.08 24.10
CA ALA A 11 -4.23 -10.05 25.13
C ALA A 11 -3.62 -8.70 24.68
N ASP A 12 -2.63 -8.73 23.79
CA ASP A 12 -1.90 -7.57 23.27
C ASP A 12 -2.34 -7.17 21.84
N THR A 13 -3.40 -7.77 21.30
CA THR A 13 -3.89 -7.44 19.94
C THR A 13 -4.54 -6.04 19.94
N PRO A 14 -4.04 -5.08 19.15
CA PRO A 14 -4.63 -3.75 19.07
C PRO A 14 -6.04 -3.76 18.48
N SER A 15 -6.83 -2.73 18.78
CA SER A 15 -8.12 -2.53 18.13
C SER A 15 -7.97 -2.31 16.63
N THR A 16 -8.90 -2.83 15.83
CA THR A 16 -8.96 -2.53 14.39
C THR A 16 -9.26 -1.06 14.10
N HIS A 17 -9.75 -0.30 15.09
CA HIS A 17 -9.91 1.16 14.99
C HIS A 17 -8.57 1.90 15.16
N GLU A 18 -7.57 1.28 15.78
CA GLU A 18 -6.21 1.79 15.91
C GLU A 18 -5.36 1.27 14.74
N THR A 19 -5.82 1.56 13.51
CA THR A 19 -5.35 0.95 12.26
C THR A 19 -3.82 0.95 12.14
N ARG A 20 -3.13 2.04 12.48
CA ARG A 20 -1.66 2.10 12.45
C ARG A 20 -0.97 1.10 13.38
N LEU A 21 -1.47 0.93 14.60
CA LEU A 21 -0.94 -0.04 15.56
C LEU A 21 -1.28 -1.47 15.13
N PHE A 22 -2.49 -1.69 14.63
CA PHE A 22 -2.94 -2.96 14.10
C PHE A 22 -2.08 -3.43 12.91
N PHE A 23 -1.76 -2.53 11.99
CA PHE A 23 -0.84 -2.81 10.87
C PHE A 23 0.54 -3.20 11.37
N LYS A 24 1.13 -2.45 12.30
CA LYS A 24 2.43 -2.80 12.91
C LYS A 24 2.37 -4.20 13.53
N TYR A 25 1.33 -4.48 14.31
CA TYR A 25 1.14 -5.76 14.99
C TYR A 25 1.10 -6.94 14.00
N ILE A 26 0.37 -6.80 12.88
CA ILE A 26 0.28 -7.81 11.83
C ILE A 26 1.62 -7.97 11.10
N LEU A 27 2.25 -6.87 10.70
CA LEU A 27 3.49 -6.91 9.93
C LEU A 27 4.66 -7.48 10.76
N GLU A 28 4.62 -7.39 12.08
CA GLU A 28 5.57 -8.06 12.97
C GLU A 28 5.39 -9.60 13.03
N ARG A 29 4.23 -10.12 12.63
CA ARG A 29 3.83 -11.54 12.80
C ARG A 29 3.60 -12.30 11.50
N ILE A 30 3.37 -11.60 10.40
CA ILE A 30 3.04 -12.21 9.11
C ILE A 30 4.17 -13.08 8.58
N ASP A 31 3.84 -14.26 8.06
CA ASP A 31 4.72 -15.06 7.21
C ASP A 31 4.39 -14.81 5.73
N PHE A 32 5.21 -14.03 5.02
CA PHE A 32 4.93 -13.71 3.62
C PHE A 32 4.98 -14.91 2.67
N GLU A 33 5.55 -16.05 3.09
CA GLU A 33 5.56 -17.28 2.30
C GLU A 33 4.28 -18.11 2.45
N ARG A 34 3.44 -17.81 3.45
CA ARG A 34 2.30 -18.66 3.86
C ARG A 34 0.99 -17.91 4.03
N ASP A 35 1.05 -16.71 4.59
CA ASP A 35 -0.11 -15.98 5.12
C ASP A 35 -0.78 -15.07 4.06
N MET A 36 -0.40 -15.22 2.79
CA MET A 36 -0.92 -14.45 1.65
C MET A 36 -1.87 -15.31 0.80
N HIS A 37 -3.17 -15.01 0.83
CA HIS A 37 -4.19 -15.81 0.15
C HIS A 37 -4.90 -15.00 -0.93
N PHE A 38 -4.49 -15.22 -2.18
CA PHE A 38 -5.03 -14.50 -3.33
C PHE A 38 -6.28 -15.16 -3.91
N GLN A 39 -7.24 -14.31 -4.31
CA GLN A 39 -8.38 -14.64 -5.14
C GLN A 39 -8.30 -13.76 -6.38
N THR A 40 -7.90 -14.33 -7.52
CA THR A 40 -7.42 -13.57 -8.68
C THR A 40 -8.51 -13.21 -9.70
N CYS A 41 -9.67 -13.86 -9.65
CA CYS A 41 -10.77 -13.64 -10.58
C CYS A 41 -12.06 -13.35 -9.79
N THR A 42 -12.23 -12.10 -9.36
CA THR A 42 -13.34 -11.70 -8.49
C THR A 42 -14.06 -10.48 -9.00
N THR A 43 -15.29 -10.29 -8.55
CA THR A 43 -16.04 -9.07 -8.82
C THR A 43 -15.63 -7.92 -7.91
N ILE A 44 -15.54 -6.72 -8.46
CA ILE A 44 -15.06 -5.50 -7.80
C ILE A 44 -16.11 -4.39 -7.94
N ASP A 45 -16.09 -3.43 -7.02
CA ASP A 45 -17.00 -2.29 -7.03
C ASP A 45 -16.83 -1.43 -8.30
N THR A 46 -17.90 -0.76 -8.73
CA THR A 46 -17.95 0.02 -9.98
C THR A 46 -17.02 1.21 -9.97
N LEU A 47 -16.75 1.80 -8.80
CA LEU A 47 -15.85 2.95 -8.64
C LEU A 47 -14.39 2.55 -8.35
N ASP A 48 -14.09 1.26 -8.35
CA ASP A 48 -12.72 0.77 -8.19
C ASP A 48 -12.11 0.47 -9.56
N TYR A 49 -11.29 1.42 -10.02
CA TYR A 49 -10.64 1.39 -11.32
C TYR A 49 -9.28 0.69 -11.31
N SER A 50 -8.87 0.05 -10.21
CA SER A 50 -7.54 -0.58 -10.12
C SER A 50 -7.44 -1.91 -10.86
N GLY A 51 -8.58 -2.56 -11.08
CA GLY A 51 -8.67 -3.86 -11.73
C GLY A 51 -8.43 -3.79 -13.24
N TYR A 52 -8.46 -4.95 -13.89
CA TYR A 52 -8.14 -5.06 -15.32
C TYR A 52 -9.33 -4.85 -16.26
N ALA A 53 -10.54 -4.89 -15.72
CA ALA A 53 -11.78 -4.59 -16.42
C ALA A 53 -12.80 -4.04 -15.43
N LEU A 54 -13.86 -3.42 -15.95
CA LEU A 54 -14.93 -2.89 -15.12
C LEU A 54 -15.54 -4.01 -14.27
N ASN A 55 -15.66 -3.78 -12.96
CA ASN A 55 -16.15 -4.76 -11.99
C ASN A 55 -15.34 -6.06 -11.89
N GLU A 56 -14.13 -6.13 -12.44
CA GLU A 56 -13.26 -7.31 -12.35
C GLU A 56 -11.90 -6.96 -11.76
N GLY A 57 -11.41 -7.82 -10.87
CA GLY A 57 -10.09 -7.69 -10.27
C GLY A 57 -9.86 -8.78 -9.22
N SER A 58 -8.90 -8.55 -8.33
CA SER A 58 -8.52 -9.54 -7.33
C SER A 58 -8.71 -9.07 -5.89
N LYS A 59 -8.61 -10.03 -4.98
CA LYS A 59 -8.60 -9.80 -3.54
C LYS A 59 -7.46 -10.58 -2.91
N VAL A 60 -6.98 -10.08 -1.78
CA VAL A 60 -6.00 -10.79 -0.95
C VAL A 60 -6.44 -10.78 0.51
N ILE A 61 -6.35 -11.95 1.13
CA ILE A 61 -6.48 -12.11 2.58
C ILE A 61 -5.07 -12.28 3.14
N ILE A 62 -4.76 -11.48 4.15
CA ILE A 62 -3.49 -11.44 4.84
C ILE A 62 -3.75 -11.87 6.28
N ALA A 63 -3.39 -13.10 6.63
CA ALA A 63 -3.80 -13.72 7.89
C ALA A 63 -2.60 -14.01 8.81
N ALA A 64 -2.24 -13.04 9.65
CA ALA A 64 -1.12 -13.17 10.59
C ALA A 64 -1.59 -13.70 11.96
N ALA A 65 -1.59 -15.02 12.13
CA ALA A 65 -2.07 -15.71 13.33
C ALA A 65 -0.98 -16.52 14.05
N GLY A 66 0.17 -15.90 14.32
CA GLY A 66 1.29 -16.57 14.98
C GLY A 66 2.15 -15.64 15.83
N ASP A 67 3.24 -16.21 16.35
CA ASP A 67 4.22 -15.48 17.15
C ASP A 67 4.89 -14.34 16.37
N LYS A 68 5.44 -13.36 17.10
CA LYS A 68 6.22 -12.28 16.53
C LYS A 68 7.44 -12.85 15.79
N LYS A 69 7.56 -12.54 14.49
CA LYS A 69 8.63 -13.01 13.58
C LYS A 69 9.72 -11.98 13.36
N ARG A 70 9.37 -10.68 13.42
CA ARG A 70 10.29 -9.57 13.15
C ARG A 70 9.98 -8.38 14.03
N THR A 71 10.96 -7.47 14.16
CA THR A 71 10.78 -6.17 14.82
C THR A 71 10.88 -5.10 13.74
N LEU A 72 9.83 -4.29 13.62
CA LEU A 72 9.78 -3.24 12.61
C LEU A 72 10.37 -1.94 13.15
N CYS A 73 11.12 -1.25 12.30
CA CYS A 73 11.79 0.01 12.62
C CYS A 73 11.58 1.05 11.53
N LYS A 74 11.83 2.33 11.86
CA LYS A 74 12.06 3.42 10.91
C LYS A 74 13.56 3.73 10.86
N ASN A 75 14.36 2.78 10.38
CA ASN A 75 15.80 2.97 10.31
C ASN A 75 16.19 3.44 8.91
N VAL A 76 16.93 4.54 8.83
CA VAL A 76 17.61 4.89 7.59
C VAL A 76 18.82 3.96 7.46
N ASN A 77 18.60 2.76 6.93
CA ASN A 77 19.71 1.90 6.52
C ASN A 77 20.50 2.66 5.44
N PRO A 78 21.78 3.01 5.67
CA PRO A 78 22.57 3.79 4.71
C PRO A 78 22.64 3.12 3.34
N ASN A 79 22.65 1.78 3.30
CA ASN A 79 22.69 1.02 2.05
C ASN A 79 21.39 1.18 1.25
N LEU A 80 20.25 1.37 1.92
CA LEU A 80 18.96 1.60 1.25
C LEU A 80 18.96 2.93 0.49
N LYS A 81 19.46 4.00 1.11
CA LYS A 81 19.57 5.33 0.47
C LYS A 81 20.62 5.39 -0.64
N GLN A 82 21.61 4.51 -0.63
CA GLN A 82 22.63 4.45 -1.69
C GLN A 82 22.13 3.76 -2.94
N ASN A 83 21.23 2.78 -2.79
CA ASN A 83 20.73 1.96 -3.90
C ASN A 83 19.37 2.43 -4.44
N ILE A 84 18.66 3.27 -3.69
CA ILE A 84 17.29 3.69 -4.00
C ILE A 84 17.15 5.19 -3.72
N ASN A 85 16.76 5.93 -4.75
CA ASN A 85 16.45 7.36 -4.65
C ASN A 85 15.03 7.56 -4.09
N SER A 86 14.78 8.72 -3.48
CA SER A 86 13.44 9.15 -3.04
C SER A 86 12.69 8.14 -2.16
N VAL A 87 13.32 7.80 -1.03
CA VAL A 87 12.80 6.87 -0.04
C VAL A 87 12.29 7.59 1.20
N THR A 88 11.04 7.34 1.59
CA THR A 88 10.39 7.99 2.73
C THR A 88 9.71 6.95 3.64
N TRP A 89 9.92 7.06 4.95
CA TRP A 89 9.31 6.15 5.93
C TRP A 89 7.91 6.60 6.34
N VAL A 90 6.90 5.81 5.96
CA VAL A 90 5.49 6.06 6.31
C VAL A 90 5.23 5.70 7.77
N SER A 91 5.53 4.46 8.14
CA SER A 91 5.38 3.92 9.50
C SER A 91 6.50 2.92 9.80
N ASP A 92 6.55 2.38 11.02
CA ASP A 92 7.52 1.33 11.36
C ASP A 92 7.31 0.14 10.41
N GLY A 93 8.36 -0.22 9.65
CA GLY A 93 8.30 -1.31 8.67
C GLY A 93 7.47 -1.03 7.42
N ILE A 94 7.08 0.22 7.16
CA ILE A 94 6.39 0.63 5.94
C ILE A 94 7.20 1.74 5.25
N LEU A 95 7.75 1.39 4.10
CA LEU A 95 8.62 2.23 3.30
C LEU A 95 7.88 2.69 2.04
N ALA A 96 8.01 3.96 1.67
CA ALA A 96 7.59 4.47 0.38
C ALA A 96 8.82 4.70 -0.51
N ILE A 97 8.73 4.29 -1.77
CA ILE A 97 9.72 4.55 -2.81
C ILE A 97 8.99 5.29 -3.92
N GLU A 98 9.50 6.46 -4.25
CA GLU A 98 9.03 7.22 -5.40
C GLU A 98 9.67 6.68 -6.68
N MET A 99 8.85 6.47 -7.71
CA MET A 99 9.31 6.05 -9.03
C MET A 99 8.58 6.84 -10.11
N GLU A 100 9.14 6.83 -11.32
CA GLU A 100 8.52 7.40 -12.50
C GLU A 100 7.10 6.88 -12.72
N ASP A 101 6.30 7.67 -13.43
CA ASP A 101 4.89 7.37 -13.69
C ASP A 101 4.70 5.99 -14.34
N PHE A 102 3.63 5.31 -13.94
CA PHE A 102 3.27 4.03 -14.51
C PHE A 102 2.87 4.20 -15.98
N ILE A 103 3.57 3.50 -16.87
CA ILE A 103 3.29 3.52 -18.32
C ILE A 103 2.44 2.30 -18.70
N SER A 104 2.92 1.11 -18.35
CA SER A 104 2.28 -0.18 -18.65
C SER A 104 2.75 -1.24 -17.65
N TYR A 105 2.07 -2.39 -17.62
CA TYR A 105 2.47 -3.50 -16.77
C TYR A 105 3.80 -4.13 -17.20
N GLU A 106 4.11 -4.12 -18.50
CA GLU A 106 5.38 -4.62 -19.02
C GLU A 106 6.56 -3.75 -18.55
N ASN A 107 6.39 -2.43 -18.59
CA ASN A 107 7.36 -1.46 -18.09
C ASN A 107 7.51 -1.59 -16.56
N ALA A 108 6.39 -1.62 -15.84
CA ALA A 108 6.38 -1.74 -14.39
C ALA A 108 7.05 -3.04 -13.90
N SER A 109 6.81 -4.18 -14.54
CA SER A 109 7.47 -5.44 -14.21
C SER A 109 8.99 -5.30 -14.32
N SER A 110 9.48 -4.71 -15.42
CA SER A 110 10.92 -4.51 -15.65
C SER A 110 11.56 -3.56 -14.63
N GLU A 111 10.84 -2.53 -14.21
CA GLU A 111 11.27 -1.57 -13.19
C GLU A 111 11.34 -2.21 -11.80
N ILE A 112 10.31 -2.98 -11.44
CA ILE A 112 10.21 -3.67 -10.16
C ILE A 112 11.23 -4.80 -10.05
N GLU A 113 11.48 -5.55 -11.13
CA GLU A 113 12.55 -6.54 -11.17
C GLU A 113 13.92 -5.93 -10.88
N LYS A 114 14.24 -4.78 -11.47
CA LYS A 114 15.47 -4.03 -11.18
C LYS A 114 15.51 -3.56 -9.72
N LEU A 115 14.40 -3.07 -9.20
CA LEU A 115 14.28 -2.65 -7.80
C LEU A 115 14.54 -3.83 -6.85
N VAL A 116 13.93 -4.99 -7.12
CA VAL A 116 14.13 -6.21 -6.34
C VAL A 116 15.61 -6.61 -6.35
N LEU A 117 16.26 -6.62 -7.51
CA LEU A 117 17.71 -6.93 -7.62
C LEU A 117 18.57 -5.97 -6.80
N ASN A 118 18.22 -4.69 -6.74
CA ASN A 118 18.92 -3.69 -5.92
C ASN A 118 18.65 -3.86 -4.40
N LEU A 119 17.51 -4.44 -4.04
CA LEU A 119 17.11 -4.69 -2.66
C LEU A 119 17.63 -6.03 -2.10
N GLU A 120 17.81 -7.05 -2.95
CA GLU A 120 18.31 -8.38 -2.56
C GLU A 120 19.60 -8.38 -1.69
N PRO A 121 20.62 -7.55 -1.96
CA PRO A 121 21.82 -7.52 -1.12
C PRO A 121 21.65 -6.75 0.20
N ILE A 122 20.51 -6.11 0.43
CA ILE A 122 20.24 -5.26 1.59
C ILE A 122 19.42 -6.05 2.61
N ASP A 123 19.80 -5.96 3.89
CA ASP A 123 18.95 -6.47 4.96
C ASP A 123 17.67 -5.62 5.06
N THR A 124 16.55 -6.26 4.72
CA THR A 124 15.20 -5.69 4.72
C THR A 124 14.30 -6.38 5.75
N SER A 125 14.88 -7.10 6.73
CA SER A 125 14.15 -7.88 7.73
C SER A 125 13.28 -7.04 8.68
N ASP A 126 13.56 -5.75 8.80
CA ASP A 126 12.77 -4.78 9.58
C ASP A 126 11.67 -4.07 8.77
N ILE A 127 11.51 -4.44 7.49
CA ILE A 127 10.48 -3.93 6.57
C ILE A 127 9.42 -5.01 6.34
N GLY A 128 8.15 -4.63 6.46
CA GLY A 128 7.02 -5.48 6.09
C GLY A 128 6.44 -5.12 4.72
N ILE A 129 6.30 -3.83 4.43
CA ILE A 129 5.72 -3.32 3.19
C ILE A 129 6.64 -2.26 2.57
N ILE A 130 6.87 -2.39 1.28
CA ILE A 130 7.41 -1.34 0.42
C ILE A 130 6.29 -0.88 -0.51
N VAL A 131 6.02 0.41 -0.59
CA VAL A 131 5.01 1.00 -1.47
C VAL A 131 5.73 1.77 -2.56
N ILE A 132 5.50 1.41 -3.82
CA ILE A 132 5.93 2.21 -4.96
C ILE A 132 4.83 3.22 -5.27
N CYS A 133 5.18 4.49 -5.42
CA CYS A 133 4.22 5.57 -5.56
C CYS A 133 4.75 6.72 -6.42
N ASN A 134 3.85 7.62 -6.84
CA ASN A 134 4.21 8.83 -7.60
C ASN A 134 4.77 9.95 -6.70
N ASP A 135 4.45 9.94 -5.39
CA ASP A 135 4.87 10.96 -4.42
C ASP A 135 5.01 10.31 -3.04
N SER A 136 6.25 10.12 -2.62
CA SER A 136 6.58 9.44 -1.36
C SER A 136 6.35 10.34 -0.13
N GLU A 137 6.45 11.65 -0.29
CA GLU A 137 6.24 12.62 0.78
C GLU A 137 4.75 12.74 1.10
N PHE A 138 3.90 12.85 0.09
CA PHE A 138 2.44 12.84 0.23
C PHE A 138 1.96 11.59 0.97
N LEU A 139 2.48 10.43 0.58
CA LEU A 139 2.07 9.15 1.14
C LEU A 139 2.49 9.00 2.62
N ALA A 140 3.65 9.55 2.98
CA ALA A 140 4.15 9.53 4.36
C ALA A 140 3.58 10.63 5.26
N LYS A 141 2.99 11.69 4.68
CA LYS A 141 2.48 12.86 5.41
C LYS A 141 1.36 12.51 6.38
N ASP A 142 0.46 11.60 6.00
CA ASP A 142 -0.68 11.21 6.82
C ASP A 142 -0.99 9.71 6.66
N TRP A 143 -1.46 9.08 7.74
CA TRP A 143 -1.81 7.65 7.71
C TRP A 143 -2.96 7.35 6.76
N ASN A 144 -3.93 8.26 6.62
CA ASN A 144 -5.02 8.10 5.67
C ASN A 144 -4.53 8.23 4.22
N ASN A 145 -3.50 9.03 3.95
CA ASN A 145 -2.89 9.10 2.61
C ASN A 145 -2.28 7.75 2.23
N PHE A 146 -1.57 7.11 3.16
CA PHE A 146 -1.10 5.73 2.98
C PHE A 146 -2.25 4.77 2.70
N LEU A 147 -3.26 4.71 3.57
CA LEU A 147 -4.37 3.78 3.40
C LEU A 147 -5.09 3.99 2.06
N TRP A 148 -5.40 5.25 1.73
CA TRP A 148 -6.09 5.59 0.50
C TRP A 148 -5.23 5.30 -0.73
N ALA A 149 -4.04 5.90 -0.84
CA ALA A 149 -3.22 5.77 -2.04
C ALA A 149 -2.79 4.31 -2.27
N THR A 150 -2.32 3.62 -1.22
CA THR A 150 -1.83 2.25 -1.34
C THR A 150 -2.93 1.26 -1.74
N PHE A 151 -4.11 1.30 -1.12
CA PHE A 151 -5.12 0.24 -1.32
C PHE A 151 -6.22 0.58 -2.34
N THR A 152 -6.38 1.84 -2.74
CA THR A 152 -7.32 2.22 -3.80
C THR A 152 -6.70 2.18 -5.19
N ARG A 153 -5.38 2.36 -5.31
CA ARG A 153 -4.66 2.37 -6.60
C ARG A 153 -4.05 1.03 -7.00
N SER A 154 -4.27 -0.01 -6.22
CA SER A 154 -3.71 -1.34 -6.45
C SER A 154 -4.77 -2.44 -6.58
N ASP A 155 -4.53 -3.36 -7.51
CA ASP A 155 -5.18 -4.65 -7.66
C ASP A 155 -4.24 -5.75 -7.12
N PRO A 156 -4.58 -6.46 -6.02
CA PRO A 156 -3.66 -7.34 -5.32
C PRO A 156 -2.82 -8.29 -6.19
N SER A 157 -3.43 -9.04 -7.10
CA SER A 157 -2.73 -10.05 -7.91
C SER A 157 -1.81 -9.47 -8.98
N LYS A 158 -2.00 -8.20 -9.33
CA LYS A 158 -1.23 -7.52 -10.37
C LYS A 158 -0.16 -6.60 -9.80
N ASP A 159 -0.48 -5.96 -8.69
CA ASP A 159 0.33 -4.88 -8.14
C ASP A 159 1.08 -5.30 -6.86
N ILE A 160 0.90 -6.53 -6.37
CA ILE A 160 1.73 -7.09 -5.28
C ILE A 160 2.85 -7.93 -5.85
N TYR A 161 4.06 -7.57 -5.45
CA TYR A 161 5.32 -8.25 -5.73
C TYR A 161 6.01 -8.55 -4.39
N GLY A 162 7.18 -9.16 -4.43
CA GLY A 162 7.95 -9.38 -3.21
C GLY A 162 9.38 -9.84 -3.48
N ILE A 163 10.28 -9.54 -2.55
CA ILE A 163 11.68 -9.97 -2.64
C ILE A 163 11.75 -11.49 -2.49
N GLY A 164 12.37 -12.17 -3.45
CA GLY A 164 12.42 -13.63 -3.49
C GLY A 164 11.03 -14.26 -3.65
N SER A 165 10.14 -13.65 -4.43
CA SER A 165 8.80 -14.19 -4.70
C SER A 165 8.86 -15.54 -5.40
N GLN A 166 7.95 -16.44 -5.05
CA GLN A 166 7.86 -17.78 -5.61
C GLN A 166 6.42 -18.31 -5.61
N TYR A 167 6.19 -19.30 -6.46
CA TYR A 167 4.96 -20.09 -6.47
C TYR A 167 5.28 -21.53 -6.03
N ILE A 168 4.63 -21.98 -4.97
CA ILE A 168 4.68 -23.38 -4.52
C ILE A 168 3.27 -23.96 -4.71
N ASN A 169 3.11 -24.86 -5.66
CA ASN A 169 1.81 -25.35 -6.12
C ASN A 169 0.90 -24.19 -6.60
N LYS A 170 -0.21 -23.94 -5.89
CA LYS A 170 -1.17 -22.85 -6.17
C LYS A 170 -1.02 -21.68 -5.18
N HIS A 171 0.07 -21.64 -4.42
CA HIS A 171 0.30 -20.61 -3.40
C HIS A 171 1.43 -19.70 -3.83
N TRP A 172 1.20 -18.39 -3.76
CA TRP A 172 2.23 -17.38 -3.95
C TRP A 172 2.72 -16.90 -2.59
N GLY A 173 4.02 -16.63 -2.49
CA GLY A 173 4.62 -15.99 -1.33
C GLY A 173 5.97 -15.38 -1.68
N CYS A 174 6.58 -14.70 -0.71
CA CYS A 174 7.91 -14.11 -0.88
C CYS A 174 8.73 -14.18 0.43
N LYS A 175 10.05 -14.12 0.31
CA LYS A 175 10.99 -14.25 1.43
C LYS A 175 11.16 -12.97 2.23
N GLY A 176 11.07 -11.83 1.54
CA GLY A 176 11.25 -10.50 2.11
C GLY A 176 9.94 -9.73 2.24
N PRO A 177 10.01 -8.40 2.40
CA PRO A 177 8.83 -7.54 2.35
C PRO A 177 8.07 -7.71 1.04
N ILE A 178 6.74 -7.53 1.14
CA ILE A 178 5.92 -7.33 -0.05
C ILE A 178 6.15 -5.93 -0.61
N ILE A 179 6.05 -5.82 -1.92
CA ILE A 179 6.13 -4.57 -2.66
C ILE A 179 4.76 -4.33 -3.28
N ILE A 180 4.15 -3.17 -3.05
CA ILE A 180 2.84 -2.80 -3.61
C ILE A 180 3.05 -1.63 -4.59
N ASP A 181 2.75 -1.84 -5.87
CA ASP A 181 2.73 -0.76 -6.86
C ASP A 181 1.43 0.04 -6.77
N ALA A 182 1.48 1.16 -6.06
CA ALA A 182 0.39 2.09 -5.85
C ALA A 182 0.45 3.33 -6.76
N ARG A 183 1.28 3.29 -7.82
CA ARG A 183 1.28 4.36 -8.83
C ARG A 183 -0.07 4.45 -9.52
N THR A 184 -0.43 5.65 -9.96
CA THR A 184 -1.65 5.88 -10.74
C THR A 184 -1.51 5.24 -12.11
N LYS A 185 -2.48 4.43 -12.53
CA LYS A 185 -2.48 3.80 -13.86
C LYS A 185 -3.26 4.68 -14.86
N PRO A 186 -2.92 4.65 -16.17
CA PRO A 186 -3.58 5.49 -17.19
C PRO A 186 -5.10 5.33 -17.30
N HIS A 187 -5.64 4.19 -16.89
CA HIS A 187 -7.08 3.90 -16.91
C HIS A 187 -7.81 4.30 -15.62
N HIS A 188 -7.09 4.73 -14.58
CA HIS A 188 -7.71 5.25 -13.37
C HIS A 188 -8.51 6.51 -13.70
N ALA A 189 -9.64 6.69 -13.01
CA ALA A 189 -10.35 7.95 -13.05
C ALA A 189 -9.41 9.09 -12.59
N PRO A 190 -9.50 10.27 -13.22
CA PRO A 190 -8.75 11.44 -12.77
C PRO A 190 -9.10 11.75 -11.32
N ILE A 191 -8.12 12.28 -10.60
CA ILE A 191 -8.32 12.71 -9.21
C ILE A 191 -9.43 13.77 -9.18
N LEU A 192 -10.35 13.64 -8.22
CA LEU A 192 -11.36 14.67 -8.00
C LEU A 192 -10.64 15.94 -7.54
N GLN A 193 -10.67 16.97 -8.38
CA GLN A 193 -10.13 18.28 -8.06
C GLN A 193 -11.27 19.19 -7.63
N GLU A 194 -11.03 19.95 -6.56
CA GLU A 194 -11.97 20.97 -6.11
C GLU A 194 -12.15 22.03 -7.21
N ASN A 195 -13.39 22.46 -7.41
CA ASN A 195 -13.68 23.53 -8.34
C ASN A 195 -13.61 24.85 -7.58
N GLU A 196 -12.54 25.63 -7.80
CA GLU A 196 -12.31 26.92 -7.13
C GLU A 196 -13.51 27.85 -7.22
N LYS A 197 -14.17 27.93 -8.39
CA LYS A 197 -15.37 28.78 -8.56
C LYS A 197 -16.56 28.29 -7.74
N ALA A 198 -16.69 26.97 -7.59
CA ALA A 198 -17.74 26.40 -6.75
C ALA A 198 -17.46 26.68 -5.27
N LEU A 199 -16.19 26.58 -4.84
CA LEU A 199 -15.75 26.94 -3.49
C LEU A 199 -16.04 28.43 -3.19
N GLU A 200 -15.59 29.33 -4.07
CA GLU A 200 -15.86 30.77 -3.96
C GLU A 200 -17.37 31.07 -3.90
N ALA A 201 -18.18 30.37 -4.70
CA ALA A 201 -19.62 30.58 -4.73
C ALA A 201 -20.33 30.15 -3.43
N ILE A 202 -19.74 29.22 -2.66
CA ILE A 202 -20.33 28.74 -1.40
C ILE A 202 -19.69 29.36 -0.15
N GLU A 203 -18.48 29.93 -0.25
CA GLU A 203 -17.74 30.53 0.87
C GLU A 203 -18.60 31.50 1.69
N HIS A 204 -19.43 32.30 1.02
CA HIS A 204 -20.30 33.26 1.70
C HIS A 204 -21.25 32.59 2.71
N PHE A 205 -21.75 31.38 2.45
CA PHE A 205 -22.68 30.70 3.36
C PHE A 205 -22.05 30.31 4.71
N PHE A 206 -20.73 30.16 4.76
CA PHE A 206 -19.96 29.79 5.96
C PHE A 206 -19.50 31.01 6.77
N GLN A 207 -19.77 32.22 6.30
CA GLN A 207 -19.38 33.44 7.00
C GLN A 207 -20.23 33.69 8.25
N LYS A 208 -19.72 34.53 9.15
CA LYS A 208 -20.41 34.95 10.37
C LYS A 208 -21.80 35.54 10.05
N GLY A 209 -22.85 35.01 10.67
CA GLY A 209 -24.25 35.40 10.48
C GLY A 209 -24.95 34.73 9.29
N GLN A 210 -24.30 33.79 8.60
CA GLN A 210 -24.84 33.09 7.43
C GLN A 210 -25.31 31.67 7.79
N PRO A 211 -26.11 31.01 6.92
CA PRO A 211 -26.77 29.76 7.28
C PRO A 211 -25.85 28.61 7.71
N LEU A 212 -24.57 28.63 7.33
CA LEU A 212 -23.59 27.58 7.59
C LEU A 212 -22.41 28.04 8.47
N GLU A 213 -22.52 29.14 9.24
CA GLU A 213 -21.44 29.72 10.09
C GLU A 213 -20.68 28.73 11.01
N GLY A 214 -21.26 27.58 11.35
CA GLY A 214 -20.68 26.59 12.27
C GLY A 214 -20.21 25.28 11.63
N PHE A 215 -20.19 25.18 10.31
CA PHE A 215 -19.70 24.03 9.55
C PHE A 215 -18.40 24.38 8.82
#